data_AF-A0A0C7N1N8-F1
#
_entry.id   AF-A0A0C7N1N8-F1
#
_cell.length_a   1.000
_cell.length_b   1.000
_cell.length_c   1.000
_cell.angle_alpha   90.00
_cell.angle_beta   90.00
_cell.angle_gamma   90.00
#
_symmetry.space_group_name_H-M   'P 1'
#
loop_
_entity.id
_entity.type
_entity.pdbx_description
1 polymer ?
#
loop_
_entity_poly.entity_id
_entity_poly.type
_entity_poly.pdbx_seq_one_letter_code
_entity_poly.pdbx_strand_id
1 'polypeptide(L)'
;MLSIATTRKFVAPGLVRTALAKPCQTRSIAFFNEVAESFVLLHELSGLPWIFLVPATTFSLRTIFTLPFSIWQRRRIVKQQELRKVTQATTPVVKLRLAAATQRQQMESQSSSAVLQKKPPLTPEQITLLALKETRTRQKKLFEDNKVQLWKNFILPLVQVPLWVSVSMGLRNLTDHRLIDTNLSSVPPSLHGSNMHEIISQIGSLDLSVPLDNLPMLAPLCLGLLALMNVENNGRMMTTTTAGAMGIKVALSPNSKLSQSTQSVLNISRLSCIFFMGVSTQAPFLLSIYWISSQLYSLVQNAFLDMLWPYQR
;
A
#
# COMPACT_ATOMS: atom_id res chain seq x y z
N MET A 1 -81.19 -20.49 -25.03
CA MET A 1 -81.27 -19.01 -24.99
C MET A 1 -79.98 -18.43 -25.56
N LEU A 2 -80.16 -17.74 -26.69
CA LEU A 2 -79.36 -16.69 -27.30
C LEU A 2 -77.94 -16.34 -26.79
N SER A 3 -77.00 -16.46 -27.73
CA SER A 3 -76.19 -15.36 -28.31
C SER A 3 -74.90 -14.83 -27.68
N ILE A 4 -73.83 -15.03 -28.48
CA ILE A 4 -73.04 -13.99 -29.19
C ILE A 4 -71.57 -13.78 -28.78
N ALA A 5 -70.75 -13.80 -29.85
CA ALA A 5 -69.50 -13.08 -30.14
C ALA A 5 -68.16 -13.61 -29.64
N THR A 6 -67.59 -14.46 -30.48
CA THR A 6 -66.26 -14.35 -31.08
C THR A 6 -65.68 -12.92 -31.13
N THR A 7 -64.45 -12.72 -30.68
CA THR A 7 -63.53 -11.73 -31.27
C THR A 7 -62.10 -12.25 -31.21
N ARG A 8 -61.54 -12.55 -32.40
CA ARG A 8 -60.12 -12.85 -32.63
C ARG A 8 -59.28 -11.58 -32.40
N LYS A 9 -58.11 -11.72 -31.78
CA LYS A 9 -56.95 -10.86 -32.11
C LYS A 9 -55.71 -11.71 -32.36
N PHE A 10 -55.17 -11.48 -33.54
CA PHE A 10 -53.86 -11.90 -34.06
C PHE A 10 -52.73 -11.66 -33.05
N VAL A 11 -51.85 -12.64 -32.86
CA VAL A 11 -50.52 -12.44 -32.29
C VAL A 11 -49.50 -12.93 -33.32
N ALA A 12 -48.85 -11.99 -33.99
CA ALA A 12 -47.64 -12.23 -34.78
C ALA A 12 -46.41 -12.21 -33.85
N PRO A 13 -45.29 -12.84 -34.24
CA PRO A 13 -44.28 -13.34 -33.30
C PRO A 13 -43.36 -12.20 -32.83
N GLY A 14 -43.45 -11.88 -31.54
CA GLY A 14 -42.55 -10.95 -30.87
C GLY A 14 -41.26 -11.65 -30.46
N LEU A 15 -40.18 -11.26 -31.14
CA LEU A 15 -38.77 -11.53 -30.88
C LEU A 15 -38.43 -11.69 -29.36
N VAL A 16 -38.38 -12.93 -28.88
CA VAL A 16 -37.80 -13.22 -27.55
C VAL A 16 -36.28 -13.13 -27.68
N ARG A 17 -35.73 -11.93 -27.45
CA ARG A 17 -34.31 -11.78 -27.10
C ARG A 17 -34.12 -12.32 -25.69
N THR A 18 -33.90 -13.62 -25.57
CA THR A 18 -33.23 -14.22 -24.41
C THR A 18 -31.81 -13.68 -24.37
N ALA A 19 -31.62 -12.55 -23.68
CA ALA A 19 -30.31 -12.17 -23.19
C ALA A 19 -29.91 -13.21 -22.14
N LEU A 20 -29.23 -14.27 -22.59
CA LEU A 20 -28.47 -15.17 -21.74
C LEU A 20 -27.47 -14.33 -20.95
N ALA A 21 -27.82 -14.02 -19.69
CA ALA A 21 -26.87 -13.53 -18.71
C ALA A 21 -25.78 -14.60 -18.57
N LYS A 22 -24.57 -14.29 -19.07
CA LYS A 22 -23.39 -15.12 -18.83
C LYS A 22 -23.15 -15.23 -17.32
N PRO A 23 -23.04 -16.42 -16.72
CA PRO A 23 -22.62 -16.55 -15.33
C PRO A 23 -21.12 -16.24 -15.26
N CYS A 24 -20.78 -14.97 -15.01
CA CYS A 24 -19.40 -14.51 -14.82
C CYS A 24 -19.02 -14.50 -13.33
N GLN A 25 -19.43 -15.50 -12.55
CA GLN A 25 -19.19 -15.55 -11.10
C GLN A 25 -18.51 -16.84 -10.61
N THR A 26 -18.30 -17.85 -11.46
CA THR A 26 -17.69 -19.13 -11.03
C THR A 26 -16.16 -19.13 -11.04
N ARG A 27 -15.52 -18.28 -11.88
CA ARG A 27 -14.06 -18.31 -12.06
C ARG A 27 -13.26 -17.72 -10.89
N SER A 28 -13.77 -16.69 -10.21
CA SER A 28 -13.06 -16.06 -9.08
C SER A 28 -13.02 -16.98 -7.86
N ILE A 29 -14.12 -17.71 -7.60
CA ILE A 29 -14.21 -18.68 -6.51
C ILE A 29 -13.24 -19.85 -6.77
N ALA A 30 -13.19 -20.34 -8.02
CA ALA A 30 -12.26 -21.40 -8.40
C ALA A 30 -10.79 -21.01 -8.12
N PHE A 31 -10.38 -19.79 -8.47
CA PHE A 31 -9.01 -19.34 -8.22
C PHE A 31 -8.63 -19.34 -6.73
N PHE A 32 -9.51 -18.91 -5.82
CA PHE A 32 -9.21 -18.93 -4.39
C PHE A 32 -9.19 -20.34 -3.81
N ASN A 33 -10.00 -21.25 -4.36
CA ASN A 33 -9.95 -22.67 -4.00
C ASN A 33 -8.61 -23.30 -4.41
N GLU A 34 -8.09 -23.02 -5.61
CA GLU A 34 -6.76 -23.49 -6.03
C GLU A 34 -5.64 -23.02 -5.09
N VAL A 35 -5.75 -21.79 -4.58
CA VAL A 35 -4.81 -21.29 -3.56
C VAL A 35 -4.95 -22.10 -2.27
N ALA A 36 -6.16 -22.36 -1.79
CA ALA A 36 -6.39 -23.17 -0.59
C ALA A 36 -5.84 -24.60 -0.75
N GLU A 37 -6.13 -25.26 -1.87
CA GLU A 37 -5.62 -26.60 -2.21
C GLU A 37 -4.08 -26.63 -2.26
N SER A 38 -3.45 -25.58 -2.80
CA SER A 38 -1.99 -25.46 -2.80
C SER A 38 -1.42 -25.42 -1.38
N PHE A 39 -2.10 -24.76 -0.45
CA PHE A 39 -1.71 -24.72 0.97
C PHE A 39 -1.88 -26.09 1.65
N VAL A 40 -2.96 -26.82 1.35
CA VAL A 40 -3.18 -28.21 1.83
C VAL A 40 -2.10 -29.14 1.32
N LEU A 41 -1.81 -29.10 0.02
CA LEU A 41 -0.73 -29.89 -0.58
C LEU A 41 0.62 -29.59 0.06
N LEU A 42 0.93 -28.30 0.30
CA LEU A 42 2.18 -27.92 0.98
C LEU A 42 2.22 -28.43 2.43
N HIS A 43 1.09 -28.41 3.14
CA HIS A 43 0.98 -28.95 4.49
C HIS A 43 1.23 -30.47 4.50
N GLU A 44 0.61 -31.22 3.59
CA GLU A 44 0.79 -32.66 3.47
C GLU A 44 2.22 -33.06 3.07
N LEU A 45 2.83 -32.33 2.13
CA LEU A 45 4.19 -32.62 1.68
C LEU A 45 5.26 -32.25 2.70
N SER A 46 5.07 -31.14 3.43
CA SER A 46 6.06 -30.67 4.40
C SER A 46 5.91 -31.31 5.78
N GLY A 47 4.71 -31.78 6.13
CA GLY A 47 4.36 -32.22 7.48
C GLY A 47 4.46 -31.09 8.53
N LEU A 48 4.60 -29.84 8.08
CA LEU A 48 4.75 -28.70 8.99
C LEU A 48 3.39 -28.28 9.53
N PRO A 49 3.29 -27.96 10.82
CA PRO A 49 2.11 -27.36 11.38
C PRO A 49 1.73 -26.05 10.67
N TRP A 50 0.44 -25.79 10.47
CA TRP A 50 -0.14 -24.60 9.87
C TRP A 50 0.42 -23.30 10.43
N ILE A 51 0.66 -23.24 11.74
CA ILE A 51 1.22 -22.09 12.45
C ILE A 51 2.62 -21.72 11.95
N PHE A 52 3.41 -22.70 11.48
CA PHE A 52 4.74 -22.47 10.91
C PHE A 52 4.70 -22.41 9.38
N LEU A 53 3.86 -23.23 8.76
CA LEU A 53 3.71 -23.30 7.31
C LEU A 53 3.24 -21.95 6.73
N VAL A 54 2.22 -21.33 7.34
CA VAL A 54 1.67 -20.06 6.83
C VAL A 54 2.70 -18.92 6.87
N PRO A 55 3.42 -18.66 7.98
CA PRO A 55 4.53 -17.71 7.97
C PRO A 55 5.63 -18.07 6.97
N ALA A 56 6.06 -19.34 6.90
CA ALA A 56 7.14 -19.77 6.01
C ALA A 56 6.80 -19.56 4.52
N THR A 57 5.59 -19.94 4.12
CA THR A 57 5.06 -19.71 2.76
C THR A 57 4.90 -18.21 2.48
N THR A 58 4.45 -17.42 3.45
CA THR A 58 4.35 -15.95 3.33
C THR A 58 5.70 -15.31 3.06
N PHE A 59 6.74 -15.69 3.80
CA PHE A 59 8.10 -15.20 3.61
C PHE A 59 8.64 -15.63 2.24
N SER A 60 8.39 -16.88 1.83
CA SER A 60 8.82 -17.41 0.54
C SER A 60 8.17 -16.66 -0.64
N LEU A 61 6.84 -16.52 -0.63
CA LEU A 61 6.09 -15.81 -1.66
C LEU A 61 6.53 -14.35 -1.75
N ARG A 62 6.72 -13.67 -0.61
CA ARG A 62 7.19 -12.28 -0.62
C ARG A 62 8.64 -12.17 -1.11
N THR A 63 9.50 -13.12 -0.77
CA THR A 63 10.90 -13.13 -1.24
C THR A 63 10.97 -13.32 -2.75
N ILE A 64 10.13 -14.18 -3.32
CA ILE A 64 10.13 -14.46 -4.77
C ILE A 64 9.42 -13.33 -5.54
N PHE A 65 8.22 -12.93 -5.10
CA PHE A 65 7.34 -12.06 -5.89
C PHE A 65 7.38 -10.60 -5.53
N THR A 66 7.74 -10.19 -4.31
CA THR A 66 7.66 -8.78 -3.89
C THR A 66 9.02 -8.16 -3.64
N LEU A 67 9.99 -8.93 -3.16
CA LEU A 67 11.33 -8.44 -2.86
C LEU A 67 12.07 -7.90 -4.08
N PRO A 68 12.09 -8.55 -5.27
CA PRO A 68 12.79 -8.02 -6.44
C PRO A 68 12.22 -6.66 -6.87
N PHE A 69 10.90 -6.52 -6.85
CA PHE A 69 10.22 -5.26 -7.17
C PHE A 69 10.49 -4.19 -6.12
N SER A 70 10.55 -4.56 -4.85
CA SER A 70 10.87 -3.64 -3.76
C SER A 70 12.31 -3.13 -3.86
N ILE A 71 13.29 -3.99 -4.16
CA ILE A 71 14.68 -3.58 -4.44
C ILE A 71 14.72 -2.62 -5.64
N TRP A 72 14.02 -2.97 -6.71
CA TRP A 72 13.98 -2.13 -7.91
C TRP A 72 13.34 -0.76 -7.63
N GLN A 73 12.20 -0.73 -6.95
CA GLN A 73 11.51 0.49 -6.54
C GLN A 73 12.40 1.32 -5.61
N ARG A 74 13.09 0.69 -4.67
CA ARG A 74 14.01 1.36 -3.73
C ARG A 74 15.13 2.08 -4.46
N ARG A 75 15.86 1.38 -5.33
CA ARG A 75 16.94 1.96 -6.14
C ARG A 75 16.43 3.14 -6.99
N ARG A 76 15.23 3.02 -7.53
CA ARG A 76 14.56 4.08 -8.29
C ARG A 76 14.24 5.31 -7.45
N ILE A 77 13.74 5.13 -6.23
CA ILE A 77 13.44 6.24 -5.32
C ILE A 77 14.73 6.96 -4.90
N VAL A 78 15.81 6.22 -4.61
CA VAL A 78 17.12 6.83 -4.29
C VAL A 78 17.64 7.67 -5.47
N LYS A 79 17.61 7.14 -6.70
CA LYS A 79 17.97 7.90 -7.90
C LYS A 79 17.10 9.15 -8.08
N GLN A 80 15.79 9.07 -7.78
CA GLN A 80 14.91 10.23 -7.81
C GLN A 80 15.31 11.30 -6.79
N GLN A 81 15.71 10.89 -5.59
CA GLN A 81 16.14 11.81 -4.54
C GLN A 81 17.47 12.49 -4.90
N GLU A 82 18.43 11.76 -5.47
CA GLU A 82 19.69 12.33 -5.97
C GLU A 82 19.45 13.40 -7.03
N LEU A 83 18.61 13.11 -8.03
CA LEU A 83 18.26 14.09 -9.07
C LEU A 83 17.48 15.29 -8.49
N ARG A 84 16.63 15.07 -7.48
CA ARG A 84 15.91 16.16 -6.79
C ARG A 84 16.89 17.11 -6.11
N LYS A 85 17.96 16.62 -5.47
CA LYS A 85 18.96 17.46 -4.80
C LYS A 85 19.58 18.49 -5.75
N VAL A 86 19.84 18.11 -7.00
CA VAL A 86 20.36 19.02 -8.04
C VAL A 86 19.37 20.17 -8.31
N THR A 87 18.08 19.86 -8.41
CA THR A 87 17.05 20.87 -8.69
C THR A 87 16.72 21.78 -7.50
N GLN A 88 16.94 21.31 -6.27
CA GLN A 88 16.68 22.08 -5.05
C GLN A 88 17.51 23.37 -4.97
N ALA A 89 18.75 23.34 -5.44
CA ALA A 89 19.61 24.53 -5.48
C ALA A 89 19.09 25.61 -6.44
N THR A 90 18.21 25.25 -7.39
CA THR A 90 17.68 26.20 -8.39
C THR A 90 16.63 27.13 -7.79
N THR A 91 15.83 26.65 -6.84
CA THR A 91 14.72 27.44 -6.26
C THR A 91 15.18 28.76 -5.61
N PRO A 92 16.18 28.79 -4.70
CA PRO A 92 16.65 30.06 -4.12
C PRO A 92 17.27 30.99 -5.16
N VAL A 93 17.99 30.45 -6.15
CA VAL A 93 18.61 31.24 -7.23
C VAL A 93 17.55 31.91 -8.10
N VAL A 94 16.49 31.19 -8.47
CA VAL A 94 15.39 31.76 -9.27
C VAL A 94 14.62 32.82 -8.48
N LYS A 95 14.36 32.59 -7.19
CA LYS A 95 13.73 33.60 -6.32
C LYS A 95 14.53 34.89 -6.27
N LEU A 96 15.85 34.80 -6.05
CA LEU A 96 16.74 35.97 -6.02
C LEU A 96 16.79 36.69 -7.37
N ARG A 97 16.88 35.95 -8.49
CA ARG A 97 16.87 36.53 -9.85
C ARG A 97 15.56 37.27 -10.15
N LEU A 98 14.42 36.69 -9.80
CA LEU A 98 13.11 37.30 -9.99
C LEU A 98 12.91 38.55 -9.10
N ALA A 99 13.37 38.50 -7.85
CA ALA A 99 13.34 39.65 -6.95
C ALA A 99 14.21 40.81 -7.47
N ALA A 100 15.44 40.52 -7.90
CA ALA A 100 16.34 41.52 -8.49
C ALA A 100 15.77 42.12 -9.79
N ALA A 101 15.15 41.31 -10.65
CA ALA A 101 14.50 41.78 -11.87
C ALA A 101 13.31 42.70 -11.58
N THR A 102 12.53 42.39 -10.55
CA THR A 102 11.37 43.20 -10.13
C THR A 102 11.82 44.55 -9.56
N GLN A 103 12.89 44.58 -8.76
CA GLN A 103 13.49 45.82 -8.25
C GLN A 103 14.01 46.74 -9.38
N ARG A 104 14.69 46.17 -10.39
CA ARG A 104 15.15 46.94 -11.56
C ARG A 104 13.99 47.55 -12.34
N GLN A 105 12.92 46.79 -12.55
CA GLN A 105 11.73 47.30 -13.24
C GLN A 105 11.04 48.44 -12.46
N GLN A 106 11.05 48.41 -11.13
CA GLN A 106 10.53 49.50 -10.31
C GLN A 106 11.36 50.78 -10.47
N MET A 107 12.70 50.67 -10.47
CA MET A 107 13.60 51.83 -10.65
C MET A 107 13.48 52.46 -12.04
N GLU A 108 13.39 51.64 -13.10
CA GLU A 108 13.21 52.13 -14.48
C GLU A 108 11.82 52.76 -14.71
N SER A 109 10.80 52.33 -13.96
CA SER A 109 9.44 52.91 -14.07
C SER A 109 9.31 54.25 -13.36
N GLN A 110 10.20 54.57 -12.41
CA GLN A 110 10.29 55.90 -11.79
C GLN A 110 11.04 56.91 -12.67
N SER A 111 11.86 56.43 -13.62
CA SER A 111 12.75 57.26 -14.45
C SER A 111 12.17 57.56 -15.84
N SER A 112 11.04 56.96 -16.23
CA SER A 112 10.49 57.06 -17.58
C SER A 112 8.97 57.27 -17.55
N SER A 113 8.52 58.52 -17.73
CA SER A 113 7.11 58.95 -17.77
C SER A 113 6.30 58.46 -18.99
N ALA A 114 6.74 57.41 -19.69
CA ALA A 114 6.07 56.90 -20.89
C ALA A 114 5.04 55.82 -20.53
N VAL A 115 3.77 56.17 -20.75
CA VAL A 115 2.54 55.38 -20.53
C VAL A 115 2.45 54.21 -21.51
N LEU A 116 3.33 53.22 -21.38
CA LEU A 116 3.20 51.92 -22.03
C LEU A 116 3.11 50.87 -20.95
N GLN A 117 2.06 50.05 -21.03
CA GLN A 117 1.63 49.01 -20.09
C GLN A 117 2.77 48.11 -19.58
N LYS A 118 3.59 48.61 -18.66
CA LYS A 118 4.57 47.80 -17.93
C LYS A 118 3.77 46.95 -16.95
N LYS A 119 3.94 45.63 -17.05
CA LYS A 119 3.33 44.66 -16.12
C LYS A 119 3.53 45.14 -14.68
N PRO A 120 2.50 45.05 -13.82
CA PRO A 120 2.62 45.45 -12.43
C PRO A 120 3.78 44.69 -11.77
N PRO A 121 4.50 45.33 -10.82
CA PRO A 121 5.58 44.68 -10.12
C PRO A 121 5.07 43.40 -9.45
N LEU A 122 5.81 42.31 -9.63
CA LEU A 122 5.42 40.99 -9.11
C LEU A 122 5.34 41.03 -7.58
N THR A 123 4.25 40.50 -7.02
CA THR A 123 4.16 40.33 -5.57
C THR A 123 5.12 39.25 -5.09
N PRO A 124 5.58 39.30 -3.82
CA PRO A 124 6.44 38.25 -3.26
C PRO A 124 5.86 36.84 -3.44
N GLU A 125 4.54 36.69 -3.30
CA GLU A 125 3.85 35.42 -3.54
C GLU A 125 3.97 34.97 -5.00
N GLN A 126 3.74 35.86 -5.97
CA GLN A 126 3.90 35.54 -7.39
C GLN A 126 5.33 35.14 -7.74
N ILE A 127 6.33 35.81 -7.15
CA ILE A 127 7.75 35.46 -7.31
C ILE A 127 8.00 34.03 -6.83
N THR A 128 7.47 33.65 -5.66
CA THR A 128 7.63 32.28 -5.17
C THR A 128 6.92 31.25 -6.04
N LEU A 129 5.71 31.54 -6.53
CA LEU A 129 4.95 30.64 -7.39
C LEU A 129 5.64 30.43 -8.74
N LEU A 130 6.17 31.50 -9.34
CA LEU A 130 6.92 31.42 -10.60
C LEU A 130 8.22 30.63 -10.41
N ALA A 131 8.96 30.88 -9.32
CA ALA A 131 10.17 30.13 -9.01
C ALA A 131 9.90 28.63 -8.80
N LEU A 132 8.79 28.29 -8.12
CA LEU A 132 8.36 26.91 -7.93
C LEU A 132 7.93 26.26 -9.26
N LYS A 133 7.21 26.98 -10.11
CA LYS A 133 6.79 26.50 -11.43
C LYS A 133 8.01 26.20 -12.31
N GLU A 134 8.97 27.12 -12.35
CA GLU A 134 10.22 26.92 -13.09
C GLU A 134 11.03 25.73 -12.57
N THR A 135 11.16 25.60 -11.24
CA THR A 135 11.84 24.47 -10.61
C THR A 135 11.20 23.13 -11.00
N ARG A 136 9.85 23.05 -10.99
CA ARG A 136 9.12 21.84 -11.39
C ARG A 136 9.32 21.49 -12.86
N THR A 137 9.30 22.48 -13.75
CA THR A 137 9.55 22.26 -15.18
C THR A 137 10.97 21.73 -15.42
N ARG A 138 11.97 22.33 -14.76
CA ARG A 138 13.36 21.85 -14.82
C ARG A 138 13.51 20.44 -14.25
N GLN A 139 12.83 20.15 -13.14
CA GLN A 139 12.81 18.82 -12.55
C GLN A 139 12.21 17.78 -13.49
N LYS A 140 11.09 18.10 -14.15
CA LYS A 140 10.46 17.22 -15.13
C LYS A 140 11.42 16.92 -16.29
N LYS A 141 12.07 17.95 -16.84
CA LYS A 141 13.07 17.79 -17.91
C LYS A 141 14.25 16.92 -17.47
N LEU A 142 14.82 17.20 -16.29
CA LEU A 142 15.92 16.40 -15.74
C LEU A 142 15.53 14.93 -15.55
N PHE A 143 14.28 14.66 -15.14
CA PHE A 143 13.77 13.32 -14.96
C PHE A 143 13.54 12.60 -16.29
N GLU A 144 13.05 13.31 -17.32
CA GLU A 144 12.90 12.79 -18.68
C GLU A 144 14.27 12.44 -19.27
N ASP A 145 15.25 13.34 -19.18
CA ASP A 145 16.62 13.13 -19.67
C ASP A 145 17.29 11.91 -18.99
N ASN A 146 17.01 11.70 -17.69
CA ASN A 146 17.54 10.57 -16.92
C ASN A 146 16.67 9.30 -16.94
N LYS A 147 15.60 9.28 -17.75
CA LYS A 147 14.63 8.16 -17.90
C LYS A 147 13.96 7.72 -16.58
N VAL A 148 13.72 8.67 -15.67
CA VAL A 148 13.14 8.44 -14.35
C VAL A 148 11.64 8.80 -14.36
N GLN A 149 10.79 7.78 -14.50
CA GLN A 149 9.34 7.94 -14.49
C GLN A 149 8.75 7.74 -13.08
N LEU A 150 7.89 8.66 -12.63
CA LEU A 150 7.29 8.63 -11.29
C LEU A 150 6.22 7.54 -11.12
N TRP A 151 5.42 7.24 -12.15
CA TRP A 151 4.32 6.27 -12.07
C TRP A 151 4.78 4.85 -11.73
N LYS A 152 6.02 4.52 -12.10
CA LYS A 152 6.67 3.24 -11.81
C LYS A 152 6.87 3.00 -10.31
N ASN A 153 6.78 4.03 -9.47
CA ASN A 153 6.81 3.88 -8.02
C ASN A 153 5.54 3.18 -7.48
N PHE A 154 4.45 3.09 -8.25
CA PHE A 154 3.21 2.41 -7.86
C PHE A 154 3.18 0.91 -8.20
N ILE A 155 4.27 0.36 -8.76
CA ILE A 155 4.33 -1.06 -9.16
C ILE A 155 4.27 -1.99 -7.96
N LEU A 156 4.89 -1.65 -6.83
CA LEU A 156 4.89 -2.54 -5.67
C LEU A 156 3.48 -2.74 -5.09
N PRO A 157 2.67 -1.70 -4.80
CA PRO A 157 1.27 -1.88 -4.43
C PRO A 157 0.46 -2.69 -5.44
N LEU A 158 0.72 -2.50 -6.74
CA LEU A 158 0.01 -3.20 -7.82
C LEU A 158 0.25 -4.72 -7.79
N VAL A 159 1.43 -5.17 -7.38
CA VAL A 159 1.74 -6.60 -7.23
C VAL A 159 1.34 -7.12 -5.84
N GLN A 160 1.55 -6.31 -4.81
CA GLN A 160 1.37 -6.71 -3.41
C GLN A 160 -0.10 -6.87 -3.02
N VAL A 161 -0.99 -5.98 -3.47
CA VAL A 161 -2.42 -6.03 -3.11
C VAL A 161 -3.10 -7.29 -3.67
N PRO A 162 -2.97 -7.63 -4.97
CA PRO A 162 -3.55 -8.86 -5.51
C PRO A 162 -3.03 -10.11 -4.79
N LEU A 163 -1.72 -10.24 -4.60
CA LEU A 163 -1.13 -11.38 -3.88
C LEU A 163 -1.68 -11.47 -2.45
N TRP A 164 -1.79 -10.33 -1.76
CA TRP A 164 -2.32 -10.31 -0.40
C TRP A 164 -3.78 -10.74 -0.32
N VAL A 165 -4.62 -10.28 -1.26
CA VAL A 165 -6.03 -10.68 -1.36
C VAL A 165 -6.16 -12.15 -1.71
N SER A 166 -5.39 -12.64 -2.69
CA SER A 166 -5.41 -14.04 -3.13
C SER A 166 -5.12 -15.01 -1.99
N VAL A 167 -4.05 -14.77 -1.22
CA VAL A 167 -3.71 -15.59 -0.06
C VAL A 167 -4.74 -15.43 1.07
N SER A 168 -5.24 -14.21 1.30
CA SER A 168 -6.25 -13.99 2.35
C SER A 168 -7.55 -14.74 2.07
N MET A 169 -8.04 -14.72 0.83
CA MET A 169 -9.27 -15.42 0.45
C MET A 169 -9.05 -16.94 0.39
N GLY A 170 -7.89 -17.41 -0.10
CA GLY A 170 -7.57 -18.84 -0.07
C GLY A 170 -7.49 -19.39 1.35
N LEU A 171 -6.79 -18.71 2.26
CA LEU A 171 -6.76 -19.09 3.68
C LEU A 171 -8.13 -18.97 4.34
N ARG A 172 -8.96 -18.00 3.95
CA ARG A 172 -10.32 -17.90 4.47
C ARG A 172 -11.18 -19.10 4.06
N ASN A 173 -11.14 -19.50 2.79
CA ASN A 173 -11.83 -20.69 2.31
C ASN A 173 -11.34 -21.96 3.03
N LEU A 174 -10.03 -22.06 3.30
CA LEU A 174 -9.47 -23.17 4.08
C LEU A 174 -10.04 -23.22 5.51
N THR A 175 -10.29 -22.06 6.11
CA THR A 175 -10.86 -21.94 7.46
C THR A 175 -12.39 -21.94 7.51
N ASP A 176 -13.10 -22.15 6.39
CA ASP A 176 -14.56 -22.32 6.43
C ASP A 176 -14.96 -23.65 7.11
N HIS A 177 -13.99 -24.56 7.25
CA HIS A 177 -14.12 -25.80 8.00
C HIS A 177 -13.20 -25.78 9.22
N ARG A 178 -13.60 -26.53 10.26
CA ARG A 178 -12.82 -26.71 11.48
C ARG A 178 -11.42 -27.19 11.14
N LEU A 179 -10.41 -26.41 11.52
CA LEU A 179 -9.02 -26.65 11.15
C LEU A 179 -8.18 -26.83 12.40
N ILE A 180 -7.99 -28.09 12.79
CA ILE A 180 -7.11 -28.48 13.89
C ILE A 180 -5.89 -29.17 13.33
N ASP A 181 -4.73 -28.77 13.84
CA ASP A 181 -3.45 -29.27 13.41
C ASP A 181 -3.05 -30.54 14.19
N THR A 182 -3.06 -31.67 13.50
CA THR A 182 -2.66 -32.95 14.08
C THR A 182 -1.15 -33.14 14.14
N ASN A 183 -0.37 -32.39 13.33
CA ASN A 183 1.09 -32.53 13.26
C ASN A 183 1.78 -31.99 14.51
N LEU A 184 1.23 -30.92 15.10
CA LEU A 184 1.80 -30.31 16.32
C LEU A 184 1.66 -31.19 17.57
N SER A 185 0.71 -32.14 17.58
CA SER A 185 0.43 -33.01 18.73
C SER A 185 1.42 -34.17 18.88
N SER A 186 2.32 -34.38 17.92
CA SER A 186 3.33 -35.44 17.93
C SER A 186 4.61 -35.04 18.70
N VAL A 187 4.48 -34.85 20.02
CA VAL A 187 5.61 -34.46 20.88
C VAL A 187 6.46 -35.69 21.24
N PRO A 188 7.80 -35.64 21.14
CA PRO A 188 8.65 -36.75 21.53
C PRO A 188 8.50 -37.09 23.03
N PRO A 189 8.62 -38.38 23.40
CA PRO A 189 8.40 -38.85 24.77
C PRO A 189 9.35 -38.21 25.81
N SER A 190 10.50 -37.68 25.36
CA SER A 190 11.47 -36.97 26.20
C SER A 190 10.98 -35.64 26.78
N LEU A 191 9.90 -35.06 26.24
CA LEU A 191 9.36 -33.78 26.70
C LEU A 191 8.15 -33.90 27.64
N HIS A 192 7.67 -35.12 27.89
CA HIS A 192 6.48 -35.36 28.71
C HIS A 192 6.69 -34.84 30.14
N GLY A 193 5.72 -34.05 30.64
CA GLY A 193 5.76 -33.44 31.97
C GLY A 193 6.49 -32.10 32.07
N SER A 194 7.04 -31.58 30.97
CA SER A 194 7.62 -30.23 30.92
C SER A 194 6.55 -29.16 30.62
N ASN A 195 6.76 -27.92 31.08
CA ASN A 195 5.91 -26.78 30.73
C ASN A 195 5.79 -26.58 29.19
N MET A 196 6.82 -27.01 28.44
CA MET A 196 6.81 -26.97 26.98
C MET A 196 5.80 -27.95 26.37
N HIS A 197 5.64 -29.13 26.96
CA HIS A 197 4.63 -30.10 26.52
C HIS A 197 3.22 -29.55 26.73
N GLU A 198 2.94 -28.90 27.86
CA GLU A 198 1.65 -28.27 28.11
C GLU A 198 1.34 -27.18 27.07
N ILE A 199 2.30 -26.28 26.81
CA ILE A 199 2.16 -25.24 25.79
C ILE A 199 1.93 -25.82 24.40
N ILE A 200 2.72 -26.82 23.98
CA ILE A 200 2.58 -27.44 22.66
C ILE A 200 1.23 -28.16 22.54
N SER A 201 0.79 -28.87 23.57
CA SER A 201 -0.51 -29.55 23.58
C SER A 201 -1.67 -28.55 23.49
N GLN A 202 -1.57 -27.42 24.21
CA GLN A 202 -2.55 -26.34 24.12
C GLN A 202 -2.59 -25.77 22.72
N ILE A 203 -1.44 -25.45 22.12
CA ILE A 203 -1.35 -24.92 20.76
C ILE A 203 -1.87 -25.94 19.72
N GLY A 204 -1.59 -27.23 19.89
CA GLY A 204 -2.02 -28.30 18.98
C GLY A 204 -3.52 -28.56 19.04
N SER A 205 -4.15 -28.27 20.17
CA SER A 205 -5.61 -28.34 20.34
C SER A 205 -6.37 -27.11 19.84
N LEU A 206 -5.66 -26.04 19.45
CA LEU A 206 -6.30 -24.82 18.96
C LEU A 206 -6.98 -25.06 17.62
N ASP A 207 -8.21 -24.56 17.53
CA ASP A 207 -8.92 -24.45 16.26
C ASP A 207 -8.49 -23.16 15.55
N LEU A 208 -7.79 -23.31 14.43
CA LEU A 208 -7.23 -22.21 13.65
C LEU A 208 -8.30 -21.51 12.78
N SER A 209 -9.48 -22.13 12.66
CA SER A 209 -10.60 -21.63 11.84
C SER A 209 -11.41 -20.52 12.52
N VAL A 210 -11.37 -20.46 13.85
CA VAL A 210 -12.07 -19.48 14.66
C VAL A 210 -11.12 -18.37 15.14
N PRO A 211 -11.66 -17.21 15.55
CA PRO A 211 -10.87 -16.24 16.32
C PRO A 211 -10.29 -16.86 17.59
N LEU A 212 -9.21 -16.29 18.11
CA LEU A 212 -8.54 -16.84 19.29
C LEU A 212 -9.37 -16.58 20.56
N ASP A 213 -10.16 -17.55 20.99
CA ASP A 213 -11.09 -17.40 22.13
C ASP A 213 -10.39 -17.12 23.47
N ASN A 214 -9.24 -17.77 23.71
CA ASN A 214 -8.50 -17.62 24.97
C ASN A 214 -7.95 -16.20 25.16
N LEU A 215 -7.56 -15.54 24.05
CA LEU A 215 -6.92 -14.23 24.04
C LEU A 215 -7.36 -13.43 22.79
N PRO A 216 -8.62 -12.98 22.72
CA PRO A 216 -9.22 -12.44 21.49
C PRO A 216 -8.55 -11.15 21.01
N MET A 217 -7.91 -10.41 21.91
CA MET A 217 -7.20 -9.17 21.58
C MET A 217 -5.73 -9.36 21.22
N LEU A 218 -5.14 -10.55 21.43
CA LEU A 218 -3.71 -10.75 21.21
C LEU A 218 -3.34 -10.58 19.74
N ALA A 219 -4.01 -11.30 18.84
CA ALA A 219 -3.71 -11.24 17.42
C ALA A 219 -4.04 -9.86 16.81
N PRO A 220 -5.20 -9.24 17.09
CA PRO A 220 -5.50 -7.87 16.67
C PRO A 220 -4.48 -6.83 17.16
N LEU A 221 -4.07 -6.90 18.43
CA LEU A 221 -3.09 -5.96 18.98
C LEU A 221 -1.73 -6.12 18.30
N CYS A 222 -1.24 -7.36 18.16
CA CYS A 222 0.03 -7.63 17.48
C CYS A 222 0.00 -7.13 16.02
N LEU A 223 -1.11 -7.40 15.33
CA LEU A 223 -1.31 -6.96 13.94
C LEU A 223 -1.35 -5.43 13.85
N GLY A 224 -2.12 -4.77 14.72
CA GLY A 224 -2.26 -3.32 14.77
C GLY A 224 -0.94 -2.62 15.06
N LEU A 225 -0.16 -3.14 16.02
CA LEU A 225 1.17 -2.61 16.36
C LEU A 225 2.13 -2.70 15.17
N LEU A 226 2.25 -3.88 14.54
CA LEU A 226 3.14 -4.05 13.39
C LEU A 226 2.69 -3.21 12.19
N ALA A 227 1.38 -3.10 11.95
CA ALA A 227 0.83 -2.26 10.89
C ALA A 227 1.12 -0.77 11.14
N LEU A 228 0.95 -0.29 12.38
CA LEU A 228 1.29 1.09 12.75
C LEU A 228 2.78 1.38 12.60
N MET A 229 3.65 0.44 13.00
CA MET A 229 5.09 0.56 12.78
C MET A 229 5.43 0.67 11.29
N ASN A 230 4.79 -0.14 10.43
CA ASN A 230 4.96 -0.06 8.98
C ASN A 230 4.49 1.28 8.42
N VAL A 231 3.35 1.78 8.89
CA VAL A 231 2.81 3.09 8.49
C VAL A 231 3.77 4.21 8.89
N GLU A 232 4.29 4.19 10.12
CA GLU A 232 5.20 5.22 10.61
C GLU A 232 6.55 5.20 9.85
N ASN A 233 7.10 4.01 9.58
CA ASN A 233 8.31 3.86 8.77
C ASN A 233 8.11 4.38 7.33
N ASN A 234 7.00 4.01 6.68
CA ASN A 234 6.67 4.52 5.35
C ASN A 234 6.37 6.03 5.37
N GLY A 235 5.80 6.54 6.45
CA GLY A 235 5.55 7.96 6.66
C GLY A 235 6.82 8.78 6.74
N ARG A 236 7.81 8.31 7.49
CA ARG A 236 9.16 8.91 7.55
C ARG A 236 9.82 8.97 6.18
N MET A 237 9.65 7.94 5.34
CA MET A 237 10.12 7.95 3.96
C MET A 237 9.41 9.04 3.11
N MET A 238 8.08 9.13 3.21
CA MET A 238 7.29 10.08 2.42
C MET A 238 7.56 11.53 2.82
N THR A 239 7.70 11.81 4.11
CA THR A 239 8.03 13.15 4.61
C THR A 239 9.46 13.54 4.23
N THR A 240 10.43 12.63 4.33
CA THR A 240 11.82 12.87 3.89
C THR A 240 11.90 13.19 2.40
N THR A 241 11.19 12.42 1.57
CA THR A 241 11.17 12.60 0.10
C THR A 241 10.50 13.91 -0.31
N THR A 242 9.53 14.37 0.49
CA THR A 242 8.75 15.60 0.25
C THR A 242 9.47 16.85 0.76
N ALA A 243 10.09 16.78 1.95
CA ALA A 243 10.88 17.88 2.52
C ALA A 243 12.09 18.21 1.65
N GLY A 244 12.75 17.18 1.08
CA GLY A 244 13.79 17.37 0.08
C GLY A 244 13.25 18.14 -1.14
N ALA A 245 12.09 17.79 -1.68
CA ALA A 245 11.58 18.38 -2.92
C ALA A 245 11.45 19.92 -2.93
N MET A 246 11.42 20.58 -1.78
CA MET A 246 11.29 22.04 -1.71
C MET A 246 12.61 22.79 -1.54
N GLY A 247 13.76 22.13 -1.31
CA GLY A 247 15.10 22.77 -1.31
C GLY A 247 15.25 23.95 -0.35
N ILE A 248 14.32 24.10 0.58
CA ILE A 248 14.18 25.25 1.46
C ILE A 248 14.17 24.71 2.89
N LYS A 249 15.29 24.88 3.60
CA LYS A 249 15.35 24.77 5.07
C LYS A 249 14.56 25.90 5.78
N VAL A 250 14.05 26.89 5.04
CA VAL A 250 13.24 27.99 5.57
C VAL A 250 11.78 27.55 5.68
N ALA A 251 11.44 27.01 6.85
CA ALA A 251 10.09 26.69 7.29
C ALA A 251 9.29 25.79 6.32
N LEU A 252 9.09 24.53 6.72
CA LEU A 252 7.84 23.86 6.40
C LEU A 252 6.71 24.82 6.81
N SER A 253 6.16 25.58 5.88
CA SER A 253 4.92 26.27 6.19
C SER A 253 3.93 25.14 6.49
N PRO A 254 3.34 25.08 7.69
CA PRO A 254 2.39 24.03 8.05
C PRO A 254 1.18 24.00 7.09
N ASN A 255 1.00 25.07 6.31
CA ASN A 255 -0.05 25.27 5.33
C ASN A 255 0.30 24.90 3.87
N SER A 256 1.46 24.29 3.60
CA SER A 256 1.74 23.80 2.24
C SER A 256 0.83 22.59 1.92
N LYS A 257 0.02 22.70 0.86
CA LYS A 257 -0.94 21.66 0.41
C LYS A 257 -0.32 20.26 0.30
N LEU A 258 0.97 20.18 -0.01
CA LEU A 258 1.71 18.92 -0.14
C LEU A 258 2.07 18.30 1.22
N SER A 259 2.46 19.13 2.19
CA SER A 259 2.71 18.70 3.58
C SER A 259 1.41 18.25 4.23
N GLN A 260 0.33 19.05 4.04
CA GLN A 260 -1.00 18.71 4.52
C GLN A 260 -1.52 17.41 3.90
N SER A 261 -1.35 17.22 2.58
CA SER A 261 -1.73 15.95 1.92
C SER A 261 -0.94 14.75 2.46
N THR A 262 0.36 14.90 2.70
CA THR A 262 1.18 13.83 3.30
C THR A 262 0.73 13.50 4.72
N GLN A 263 0.44 14.51 5.53
CA GLN A 263 -0.12 14.37 6.89
C GLN A 263 -1.51 13.71 6.86
N SER A 264 -2.38 14.11 5.94
CA SER A 264 -3.70 13.48 5.76
C SER A 264 -3.57 12.01 5.37
N VAL A 265 -2.69 11.66 4.43
CA VAL A 265 -2.42 10.26 4.07
C VAL A 265 -1.94 9.47 5.28
N LEU A 266 -1.08 10.03 6.12
CA LEU A 266 -0.62 9.37 7.33
C LEU A 266 -1.73 9.16 8.35
N ASN A 267 -2.54 10.18 8.62
CA ASN A 267 -3.66 10.07 9.56
C ASN A 267 -4.70 9.07 9.06
N ILE A 268 -5.01 9.07 7.76
CA ILE A 268 -5.89 8.07 7.14
C ILE A 268 -5.30 6.67 7.31
N SER A 269 -4.00 6.48 7.03
CA SER A 269 -3.36 5.17 7.17
C SER A 269 -3.33 4.67 8.62
N ARG A 270 -3.14 5.55 9.60
CA ARG A 270 -3.24 5.21 11.03
C ARG A 270 -4.66 4.80 11.41
N LEU A 271 -5.67 5.51 10.92
CA LEU A 271 -7.06 5.14 11.10
C LEU A 271 -7.39 3.79 10.42
N SER A 272 -6.82 3.54 9.24
CA SER A 272 -6.93 2.25 8.54
C SER A 272 -6.31 1.11 9.35
N CYS A 273 -5.22 1.34 10.10
CA CYS A 273 -4.67 0.33 11.01
C CYS A 273 -5.64 0.00 12.15
N ILE A 274 -6.30 1.00 12.75
CA ILE A 274 -7.29 0.79 13.81
C ILE A 274 -8.50 0.03 13.26
N PHE A 275 -8.98 0.40 12.07
CA PHE A 275 -10.05 -0.33 11.39
C PHE A 275 -9.66 -1.78 11.10
N PHE A 276 -8.46 -1.99 10.57
CA PHE A 276 -7.95 -3.34 10.26
C PHE A 276 -7.77 -4.20 11.51
N MET A 277 -7.37 -3.61 12.62
CA MET A 277 -7.38 -4.26 13.94
C MET A 277 -8.80 -4.69 14.33
N GLY A 278 -9.80 -3.83 14.13
CA GLY A 278 -11.21 -4.19 14.34
C GLY A 278 -11.69 -5.34 13.45
N VAL A 279 -11.29 -5.38 12.18
CA VAL A 279 -11.61 -6.50 11.26
C VAL A 279 -10.97 -7.80 11.72
N SER A 280 -9.75 -7.74 12.26
CA SER A 280 -9.04 -8.94 12.69
C SER A 280 -9.62 -9.62 13.92
N THR A 281 -10.47 -8.96 14.70
CA THR A 281 -11.14 -9.60 15.86
C THR A 281 -12.13 -10.68 15.44
N GLN A 282 -12.69 -10.57 14.23
CA GLN A 282 -13.64 -11.53 13.65
C GLN A 282 -12.98 -12.47 12.64
N ALA A 283 -11.69 -12.27 12.37
CA ALA A 283 -10.97 -13.08 11.41
C ALA A 283 -10.55 -14.42 12.05
N PRO A 284 -10.52 -15.52 11.27
CA PRO A 284 -9.89 -16.76 11.67
C PRO A 284 -8.47 -16.53 12.19
N PHE A 285 -8.06 -17.27 13.21
CA PHE A 285 -6.74 -17.08 13.80
C PHE A 285 -5.61 -17.35 12.78
N LEU A 286 -5.78 -18.35 11.90
CA LEU A 286 -4.83 -18.62 10.82
C LEU A 286 -4.61 -17.42 9.88
N LEU A 287 -5.70 -16.72 9.55
CA LEU A 287 -5.66 -15.55 8.70
C LEU A 287 -4.94 -14.38 9.40
N SER A 288 -5.13 -14.27 10.71
CA SER A 288 -4.41 -13.29 11.52
C SER A 288 -2.90 -13.59 11.60
N ILE A 289 -2.50 -14.86 11.72
CA ILE A 289 -1.09 -15.29 11.65
C ILE A 289 -0.46 -14.88 10.31
N TYR A 290 -1.19 -15.12 9.21
CA TYR A 290 -0.76 -14.67 7.88
C TYR A 290 -0.55 -13.16 7.82
N TRP A 291 -1.51 -12.37 8.29
CA TRP A 291 -1.40 -10.91 8.27
C TRP A 291 -0.26 -10.38 9.15
N ILE A 292 -0.07 -10.95 10.35
CA ILE A 292 1.03 -10.62 11.26
C ILE A 292 2.38 -10.92 10.59
N SER A 293 2.53 -12.12 10.03
CA SER A 293 3.74 -12.55 9.32
C SER A 293 4.04 -11.65 8.11
N SER A 294 2.99 -11.26 7.39
CA SER A 294 3.05 -10.26 6.33
C SER A 294 3.58 -8.91 6.83
N GLN A 295 3.00 -8.35 7.90
CA GLN A 295 3.44 -7.05 8.42
C GLN A 295 4.89 -7.11 8.94
N LEU A 296 5.25 -8.19 9.62
CA LEU A 296 6.60 -8.43 10.11
C LEU A 296 7.62 -8.49 8.96
N TYR A 297 7.33 -9.25 7.89
CA TYR A 297 8.19 -9.28 6.71
C TYR A 297 8.41 -7.88 6.13
N SER A 298 7.35 -7.07 6.02
CA SER A 298 7.46 -5.71 5.49
C SER A 298 8.38 -4.83 6.35
N LEU A 299 8.35 -4.97 7.68
CA LEU A 299 9.26 -4.25 8.57
C LEU A 299 10.71 -4.67 8.36
N VAL A 300 10.97 -5.98 8.37
CA VAL A 300 12.31 -6.54 8.17
C VAL A 300 12.87 -6.15 6.80
N GLN A 301 12.05 -6.28 5.75
CA GLN A 301 12.39 -5.89 4.40
C GLN A 301 12.75 -4.40 4.31
N ASN A 302 11.93 -3.52 4.88
CA ASN A 302 12.19 -2.08 4.84
C ASN A 302 13.45 -1.73 5.62
N ALA A 303 13.67 -2.32 6.81
CA ALA A 303 14.88 -2.12 7.59
C ALA A 303 16.14 -2.57 6.82
N PHE A 304 16.07 -3.72 6.15
CA PHE A 304 17.16 -4.23 5.32
C PHE A 304 17.44 -3.33 4.11
N LEU A 305 16.40 -2.85 3.44
CA LEU A 305 16.53 -1.93 2.30
C LEU A 305 17.03 -0.53 2.72
N ASP A 306 16.64 -0.07 3.91
CA ASP A 306 17.17 1.14 4.53
C ASP A 306 18.66 1.02 4.81
N MET A 307 19.10 -0.12 5.33
CA MET A 307 20.51 -0.42 5.58
C MET A 307 21.34 -0.43 4.28
N LEU A 308 20.84 -1.08 3.22
CA LEU A 308 21.57 -1.19 1.94
C LEU A 308 21.55 0.11 1.12
N TRP A 309 20.39 0.78 1.06
CA TRP A 309 20.17 1.97 0.23
C TRP A 309 19.46 3.06 1.02
N PRO A 310 20.15 3.76 1.92
CA PRO A 310 19.55 4.80 2.74
C PRO A 310 19.01 5.95 1.88
N TYR A 311 17.87 6.50 2.27
CA TYR A 311 17.24 7.63 1.56
C TYR A 311 18.00 8.96 1.74
N GLN A 312 18.87 9.05 2.74
CA GLN A 312 19.68 10.22 3.01
C GLN A 312 21.16 9.81 2.98
N ARG A 313 21.85 10.18 1.90
CA ARG A 313 23.30 10.42 1.90
C ARG A 313 23.54 11.92 1.91
#